data_AF-A0A920TUK3-F1
#
_entry.id   AF-A0A920TUK3-F1
#
_cell.length_a   1.000
_cell.length_b   1.000
_cell.length_c   1.000
_cell.angle_alpha   90.00
_cell.angle_beta   90.00
_cell.angle_gamma   90.00
#
_symmetry.space_group_name_H-M   'P 1'
#
loop_
_entity.id
_entity.type
_entity.pdbx_description
1 polymer ?
#
loop_
_entity_poly.entity_id
_entity_poly.type
_entity_poly.pdbx_seq_one_letter_code
_entity_poly.pdbx_strand_id
1 'polypeptide(L)'
;MNMDICTIERDIPMLLHGPVGSEIVRIEDGVEDESILNAVYWHTTGSDTLDEIGKIVFLADKLDPQKNKKYPYQKYLYELAGSNLDLAMFEFLRREVDSLIQRGNQVHPRMMESRDYFSQLV
;
A
#
# COMPACT_ATOMS: atom_id res chain seq x y z
N MET A 1 -22.53 1.12 6.02
CA MET A 1 -21.56 0.65 5.01
C MET A 1 -21.77 -0.83 4.77
N ASN A 2 -22.01 -1.25 3.52
CA ASN A 2 -22.05 -2.67 3.15
C ASN A 2 -20.86 -2.92 2.23
N MET A 3 -19.81 -3.54 2.76
CA MET A 3 -18.55 -3.79 2.04
C MET A 3 -18.49 -5.26 1.64
N ASP A 4 -18.12 -5.50 0.39
CA ASP A 4 -17.77 -6.84 -0.08
C ASP A 4 -16.37 -7.19 0.42
N ILE A 5 -16.29 -8.20 1.28
CA ILE A 5 -15.04 -8.65 1.91
C ILE A 5 -14.67 -10.02 1.33
N CYS A 6 -13.43 -10.17 0.88
CA CYS A 6 -12.89 -11.43 0.37
C CYS A 6 -12.41 -12.34 1.51
N THR A 7 -12.06 -13.60 1.19
CA THR A 7 -11.63 -14.58 2.21
C THR A 7 -10.41 -14.10 3.01
N ILE A 8 -9.42 -13.47 2.35
CA ILE A 8 -8.19 -13.01 3.03
C ILE A 8 -8.49 -11.88 4.01
N GLU A 9 -9.38 -10.96 3.66
CA GLU A 9 -9.78 -9.87 4.56
C GLU A 9 -10.65 -10.38 5.73
N ARG A 10 -11.38 -11.49 5.55
CA ARG A 10 -12.06 -12.18 6.67
C ARG A 10 -11.05 -12.85 7.61
N ASP A 11 -10.02 -13.48 7.05
CA ASP A 11 -8.97 -14.16 7.83
C ASP A 11 -8.05 -13.14 8.53
N ILE A 12 -7.83 -11.98 7.91
CA ILE A 12 -6.98 -10.89 8.41
C ILE A 12 -7.78 -9.58 8.43
N PRO A 13 -8.71 -9.39 9.41
CA PRO A 13 -9.56 -8.19 9.48
C PRO A 13 -8.79 -6.88 9.59
N MET A 14 -7.54 -6.93 10.06
CA MET A 14 -6.66 -5.77 10.09
C MET A 14 -6.52 -5.12 8.71
N LEU A 15 -6.59 -5.86 7.60
CA LEU A 15 -6.49 -5.30 6.26
C LEU A 15 -7.62 -4.30 5.93
N LEU A 16 -8.73 -4.35 6.66
CA LEU A 16 -9.89 -3.49 6.44
C LEU A 16 -9.67 -2.05 6.93
N HIS A 17 -8.61 -1.74 7.68
CA HIS A 17 -8.40 -0.39 8.22
C HIS A 17 -8.20 0.69 7.15
N GLY A 18 -7.64 0.35 5.99
CA GLY A 18 -7.57 1.26 4.84
C GLY A 18 -8.96 1.57 4.30
N PRO A 19 -9.71 0.57 3.79
CA PRO A 19 -11.06 0.77 3.27
C PRO A 19 -12.04 1.42 4.25
N VAL A 20 -12.06 0.96 5.51
CA VAL A 20 -12.92 1.49 6.55
C VAL A 20 -12.48 2.89 6.95
N GLY A 21 -11.17 3.13 7.09
CA GLY A 21 -10.63 4.45 7.42
C GLY A 21 -10.94 5.50 6.36
N SER A 22 -10.88 5.13 5.08
CA SER A 22 -11.25 6.01 3.97
C SER A 22 -12.70 6.49 4.08
N GLU A 23 -13.64 5.59 4.40
CA GLU A 23 -15.04 5.94 4.57
C GLU A 23 -15.31 6.74 5.86
N ILE A 24 -14.62 6.42 6.96
CA ILE A 24 -14.73 7.19 8.20
C ILE A 24 -14.30 8.65 7.95
N VAL A 25 -13.15 8.86 7.32
CA VAL A 25 -12.65 10.21 7.01
C VAL A 25 -13.60 10.94 6.03
N ARG A 26 -14.22 10.23 5.10
CA ARG A 26 -15.27 10.79 4.24
C ARG A 26 -16.49 11.26 5.04
N ILE A 27 -17.02 10.41 5.93
CA ILE A 27 -18.28 10.67 6.65
C ILE A 27 -18.08 11.67 7.80
N GLU A 28 -17.04 11.48 8.60
CA GLU A 28 -16.83 12.22 9.85
C GLU A 28 -16.10 13.54 9.63
N ASP A 29 -15.10 13.57 8.74
CA ASP A 29 -14.30 14.76 8.47
C ASP A 29 -14.74 15.51 7.19
N GLY A 30 -15.68 14.95 6.43
CA GLY A 30 -16.22 15.58 5.21
C GLY A 30 -15.22 15.67 4.06
N VAL A 31 -14.22 14.78 4.02
CA VAL A 31 -13.25 14.74 2.93
C VAL A 31 -13.92 14.21 1.66
N GLU A 32 -13.90 15.03 0.61
CA GLU A 32 -14.47 14.69 -0.71
C GLU A 32 -13.39 14.48 -1.79
N ASP A 33 -12.11 14.76 -1.47
CA ASP A 33 -11.01 14.58 -2.41
C ASP A 33 -10.70 13.09 -2.61
N GLU A 34 -11.07 12.56 -3.78
CA GLU A 34 -10.88 11.15 -4.13
C GLU A 34 -9.42 10.72 -4.18
N SER A 35 -8.47 11.64 -4.39
CA SER A 35 -7.04 11.32 -4.31
C SER A 35 -6.65 10.95 -2.88
N ILE A 36 -7.08 11.77 -1.91
CA ILE A 36 -6.83 11.55 -0.48
C ILE A 36 -7.54 10.28 -0.02
N LEU A 37 -8.80 10.10 -0.42
CA LEU A 37 -9.61 8.95 -0.01
C LEU A 37 -9.05 7.65 -0.59
N ASN A 38 -8.59 7.65 -1.84
CA ASN A 38 -7.89 6.51 -2.44
C ASN A 38 -6.54 6.25 -1.78
N ALA A 39 -5.79 7.28 -1.41
CA ALA A 39 -4.54 7.14 -0.70
C ALA A 39 -4.77 6.38 0.62
N VAL A 40 -5.77 6.78 1.42
CA VAL A 40 -6.14 6.08 2.66
C VAL A 40 -6.66 4.67 2.37
N TYR A 41 -7.52 4.49 1.36
CA TYR A 41 -8.10 3.19 1.05
C TYR A 41 -7.02 2.15 0.72
N TRP A 42 -6.07 2.52 -0.15
CA TRP A 42 -5.11 1.59 -0.75
C TRP A 42 -3.72 1.60 -0.09
N HIS A 43 -3.47 2.39 0.97
CA HIS A 43 -2.13 2.49 1.60
C HIS A 43 -1.56 1.16 2.14
N THR A 44 -2.40 0.14 2.33
CA THR A 44 -1.95 -1.18 2.81
C THR A 44 -1.52 -2.10 1.67
N THR A 45 -2.33 -2.23 0.61
CA THR A 45 -2.08 -3.19 -0.47
C THR A 45 -1.44 -2.57 -1.70
N GLY A 46 -1.53 -1.25 -1.87
CA GLY A 46 -1.32 -0.60 -3.16
C GLY A 46 -2.51 -0.79 -4.10
N SER A 47 -2.50 -0.04 -5.19
CA SER A 47 -3.45 -0.12 -6.31
C SER A 47 -2.83 0.52 -7.55
N ASP A 48 -3.26 0.10 -8.74
CA ASP A 48 -2.97 0.76 -10.02
C ASP A 48 -3.68 2.11 -10.16
N THR A 49 -4.69 2.37 -9.31
CA THR A 49 -5.42 3.64 -9.24
C THR A 49 -4.73 4.71 -8.38
N LEU A 50 -3.59 4.41 -7.74
CA LEU A 50 -2.88 5.40 -6.93
C LEU A 50 -2.22 6.45 -7.81
N ASP A 51 -2.56 7.71 -7.57
CA ASP A 51 -1.84 8.86 -8.14
C ASP A 51 -0.57 9.20 -7.33
N GLU A 52 0.08 10.33 -7.61
CA GLU A 52 1.30 10.72 -6.90
C GLU A 52 1.11 10.85 -5.39
N ILE A 53 -0.02 11.44 -4.93
CA ILE A 53 -0.33 11.56 -3.51
C ILE A 53 -0.49 10.18 -2.89
N GLY A 54 -1.24 9.31 -3.55
CA GLY A 54 -1.43 7.93 -3.13
C GLY A 54 -0.13 7.14 -3.00
N LYS A 55 0.75 7.24 -3.99
CA LYS A 55 2.08 6.60 -3.98
C LYS A 55 2.94 7.15 -2.83
N ILE A 56 2.91 8.46 -2.60
CA ILE A 56 3.64 9.10 -1.50
C ILE A 56 3.14 8.60 -0.15
N VAL A 57 1.82 8.59 0.08
CA VAL A 57 1.22 8.12 1.34
C VAL A 57 1.56 6.64 1.59
N PHE A 58 1.42 5.79 0.55
CA PHE A 58 1.80 4.39 0.63
C PHE A 58 3.27 4.23 1.04
N LEU A 59 4.20 4.87 0.31
CA LEU A 59 5.63 4.74 0.59
C LEU A 59 6.02 5.33 1.93
N ALA A 60 5.44 6.47 2.33
CA ALA A 60 5.73 7.13 3.60
C ALA A 60 5.40 6.23 4.80
N ASP A 61 4.26 5.52 4.78
CA ASP A 61 3.91 4.58 5.85
C ASP A 61 4.92 3.42 5.95
N LYS A 62 5.40 2.92 4.82
CA LYS A 62 6.30 1.75 4.81
C LYS A 62 7.76 2.10 5.05
N LEU A 63 8.20 3.29 4.64
CA LEU A 63 9.59 3.73 4.65
C LEU A 63 9.93 4.65 5.84
N ASP A 64 9.15 4.57 6.92
CA ASP A 64 9.45 5.27 8.17
C ASP A 64 10.92 5.02 8.60
N PRO A 65 11.76 6.07 8.72
CA PRO A 65 13.16 5.93 9.07
C PRO A 65 13.43 5.20 10.38
N GLN A 66 12.46 5.14 11.31
CA GLN A 66 12.57 4.38 12.55
C GLN A 66 12.64 2.86 12.28
N LYS A 67 12.07 2.39 11.16
CA LYS A 67 12.07 0.98 10.74
C LYS A 67 13.39 0.54 10.09
N ASN A 68 14.25 1.48 9.68
CA ASN A 68 15.52 1.21 8.98
C ASN A 68 16.46 0.26 9.75
N LYS A 69 16.43 0.27 11.09
CA LYS A 69 17.25 -0.63 11.92
C LYS A 69 16.91 -2.10 11.70
N LYS A 70 15.64 -2.40 11.36
CA LYS A 70 15.13 -3.75 11.13
C LYS A 70 15.21 -4.15 9.66
N TYR A 71 15.12 -3.19 8.75
CA TYR A 71 15.04 -3.43 7.31
C TYR A 71 16.02 -2.52 6.54
N PRO A 72 17.30 -2.93 6.38
CA PRO A 72 18.33 -2.09 5.75
C PRO A 72 18.00 -1.63 4.32
N TYR A 73 17.17 -2.39 3.58
CA TYR A 73 16.72 -2.04 2.24
C TYR A 73 15.82 -0.80 2.20
N GLN A 74 15.20 -0.40 3.32
CA GLN A 74 14.31 0.76 3.38
C GLN A 74 15.05 2.07 3.09
N LYS A 75 16.32 2.19 3.47
CA LYS A 75 17.12 3.38 3.12
C LYS A 75 17.24 3.54 1.59
N TYR A 76 17.53 2.44 0.90
CA TYR A 76 17.60 2.45 -0.57
C TYR A 76 16.25 2.81 -1.19
N LEU A 77 15.15 2.22 -0.69
CA LEU A 77 13.80 2.54 -1.19
C LEU A 77 13.40 4.00 -0.91
N TYR A 78 13.83 4.57 0.21
CA TYR A 78 13.59 5.97 0.55
C TYR A 78 14.29 6.92 -0.43
N GLU A 79 15.57 6.65 -0.74
CA GLU A 79 16.32 7.40 -1.75
C GLU A 79 15.68 7.23 -3.14
N LEU A 80 15.22 6.03 -3.46
CA LEU A 80 14.55 5.72 -4.73
C LEU A 80 13.23 6.48 -4.87
N ALA A 81 12.41 6.52 -3.80
CA ALA A 81 11.15 7.26 -3.77
C ALA A 81 11.34 8.76 -4.03
N GLY A 82 12.49 9.32 -3.66
CA GLY A 82 12.84 10.72 -3.95
C GLY A 82 13.15 11.01 -5.43
N SER A 83 13.35 9.98 -6.27
CA SER A 83 13.69 10.13 -7.69
C SER A 83 12.69 9.49 -8.64
N ASN A 84 12.06 8.38 -8.25
CA ASN A 84 11.05 7.68 -9.05
C ASN A 84 10.08 6.91 -8.14
N LEU A 85 8.86 7.42 -8.01
CA LEU A 85 7.81 6.82 -7.18
C LEU A 85 7.38 5.45 -7.72
N ASP A 86 7.22 5.29 -9.02
CA ASP A 86 6.76 4.02 -9.62
C ASP A 86 7.76 2.88 -9.40
N LEU A 87 9.05 3.17 -9.54
CA LEU A 87 10.11 2.22 -9.26
C LEU A 87 10.21 1.90 -7.76
N ALA A 88 10.02 2.88 -6.88
CA ALA A 88 9.96 2.64 -5.44
C ALA A 88 8.76 1.77 -5.05
N MET A 89 7.59 2.01 -5.66
CA MET A 89 6.38 1.18 -5.48
C MET A 89 6.65 -0.26 -5.90
N PHE A 90 7.16 -0.48 -7.12
CA PHE A 90 7.48 -1.82 -7.62
C PHE A 90 8.47 -2.55 -6.70
N GLU A 91 9.60 -1.90 -6.37
CA GLU A 91 10.64 -2.51 -5.56
C GLU A 91 10.17 -2.84 -4.14
N PHE A 92 9.32 -2.00 -3.54
CA PHE A 92 8.70 -2.31 -2.26
C PHE A 92 7.74 -3.49 -2.36
N LEU A 93 6.77 -3.43 -3.28
CA LEU A 93 5.73 -4.45 -3.44
C LEU A 93 6.32 -5.82 -3.76
N ARG A 94 7.33 -5.89 -4.64
CA ARG A 94 8.05 -7.14 -4.94
C ARG A 94 8.62 -7.77 -3.67
N ARG A 95 9.34 -6.99 -2.87
CA ARG A 95 9.98 -7.46 -1.62
C ARG A 95 8.95 -7.91 -0.59
N GLU A 96 7.86 -7.17 -0.45
CA GLU A 96 6.81 -7.50 0.52
C GLU A 96 6.11 -8.80 0.13
N VAL A 97 5.74 -8.95 -1.15
CA VAL A 97 5.16 -10.20 -1.67
C VAL A 97 6.11 -11.38 -1.46
N ASP A 98 7.38 -11.25 -1.83
CA ASP A 98 8.37 -12.30 -1.65
C ASP A 98 8.53 -12.69 -0.16
N SER A 99 8.57 -11.69 0.72
CA SER A 99 8.66 -11.87 2.17
C SER A 99 7.44 -12.60 2.74
N LEU A 100 6.22 -12.25 2.31
CA LEU A 100 4.99 -12.92 2.74
C LEU A 100 4.98 -14.38 2.28
N ILE A 101 5.33 -14.65 1.02
CA ILE A 101 5.42 -16.01 0.47
C ILE A 101 6.46 -16.84 1.23
N GLN A 102 7.66 -16.29 1.47
CA GLN A 102 8.73 -17.00 2.20
C GLN A 102 8.33 -17.35 3.64
N ARG A 103 7.47 -16.54 4.27
CA ARG A 103 6.95 -16.78 5.62
C ARG A 103 5.72 -17.72 5.62
N GLY A 104 5.21 -18.12 4.46
CA GLY A 104 3.99 -18.91 4.34
C GLY A 104 2.71 -18.12 4.64
N ASN A 105 2.75 -16.79 4.57
CA ASN A 105 1.60 -15.92 4.79
C ASN A 105 0.75 -15.77 3.52
N GLN A 106 -0.54 -15.48 3.69
CA GLN A 106 -1.43 -15.10 2.59
C GLN A 106 -0.99 -13.74 2.00
N VAL A 107 -1.01 -13.64 0.67
CA VAL A 107 -0.79 -12.39 -0.06
C VAL A 107 -2.12 -11.89 -0.60
N HIS A 108 -2.48 -10.65 -0.30
CA HIS A 108 -3.72 -10.07 -0.81
C HIS A 108 -3.65 -9.92 -2.34
N PRO A 109 -4.68 -10.33 -3.12
CA PRO A 109 -4.67 -10.23 -4.58
C PRO A 109 -4.39 -8.83 -5.10
N ARG A 110 -4.95 -7.81 -4.44
CA ARG A 110 -4.68 -6.38 -4.79
C ARG A 110 -3.21 -6.00 -4.69
N MET A 111 -2.45 -6.60 -3.77
CA MET A 111 -1.01 -6.35 -3.67
C MET A 111 -0.24 -6.99 -4.83
N MET A 112 -0.67 -8.17 -5.29
CA MET A 112 -0.11 -8.83 -6.47
C MET A 112 -0.42 -8.03 -7.74
N GLU A 113 -1.67 -7.61 -7.92
CA GLU A 113 -2.11 -6.77 -9.04
C GLU A 113 -1.33 -5.45 -9.07
N SER A 114 -1.19 -4.78 -7.93
CA SER A 114 -0.44 -3.53 -7.82
C SER A 114 1.05 -3.73 -8.17
N ARG A 115 1.68 -4.80 -7.66
CA ARG A 115 3.06 -5.15 -8.02
C ARG A 115 3.22 -5.32 -9.52
N ASP A 116 2.31 -6.08 -10.14
CA ASP A 116 2.36 -6.41 -11.56
C ASP A 116 2.16 -5.18 -12.43
N TYR A 117 1.25 -4.29 -12.04
CA TYR A 117 1.06 -3.00 -12.69
C TYR A 117 2.35 -2.17 -12.68
N PHE A 118 2.93 -1.92 -11.50
CA PHE A 118 4.15 -1.11 -11.40
C PHE A 118 5.36 -1.75 -12.08
N SER A 119 5.41 -3.08 -12.21
CA SER A 119 6.46 -3.78 -12.96
C SER A 119 6.46 -3.46 -14.47
N GLN A 120 5.33 -3.03 -15.01
CA GLN A 120 5.19 -2.68 -16.43
C GLN A 120 5.58 -1.22 -16.72
N LEU A 121 5.71 -0.39 -15.67
CA LEU A 121 6.03 1.02 -15.79
C LEU A 121 7.54 1.30 -15.72
N VAL A 122 8.36 0.30 -15.37
CA VAL A 122 9.79 0.47 -15.01
C VAL A 122 10.72 -0.49 -15.74
#